data_AF-A0A3B6APR0-F1
#
_entry.id   AF-A0A3B6APR0-F1
#
_cell.length_a   1.000
_cell.length_b   1.000
_cell.length_c   1.000
_cell.angle_alpha   90.00
_cell.angle_beta   90.00
_cell.angle_gamma   90.00
#
_symmetry.space_group_name_H-M   'P 1'
#
loop_
_entity.id
_entity.type
_entity.pdbx_description
1 polymer ?
#
loop_
_entity_poly.entity_id
_entity_poly.type
_entity_poly.pdbx_seq_one_letter_code
_entity_poly.pdbx_strand_id
1 'polypeptide(L)'
;MLAARRHAASTPSPLLLRRLSAQPQPKAPVPPPPPPPPSDEGAAAWARRAVALSLLGLTGAVAASAFSDLSVFLSCSSQAMEKATKNQQVASAIGEPITRGPWYSASIAVNRARRSVSCTFPVSGPQGDGLLKFKAVRLGGVCRLTT
;
A
#
# COMPACT_ATOMS: atom_id res chain seq x y z
N MET A 1 25.10 -118.32 -28.96
CA MET A 1 26.10 -117.60 -28.13
C MET A 1 26.46 -116.30 -28.84
N LEU A 2 26.52 -115.18 -28.10
CA LEU A 2 26.83 -113.79 -28.50
C LEU A 2 25.73 -113.02 -29.25
N ALA A 3 25.42 -111.75 -28.97
CA ALA A 3 25.52 -110.89 -27.78
C ALA A 3 24.69 -109.63 -28.15
N ALA A 4 23.78 -109.21 -27.28
CA ALA A 4 23.03 -107.96 -27.45
C ALA A 4 23.91 -106.75 -27.12
N ARG A 5 23.83 -105.66 -27.90
CA ARG A 5 24.34 -104.35 -27.49
C ARG A 5 23.33 -103.26 -27.83
N ARG A 6 22.77 -102.66 -26.78
CA ARG A 6 21.76 -101.59 -26.79
C ARG A 6 22.46 -100.26 -27.05
N HIS A 7 21.94 -99.45 -27.97
CA HIS A 7 22.33 -98.05 -28.09
C HIS A 7 21.51 -97.19 -27.13
N ALA A 8 22.22 -96.41 -26.31
CA ALA A 8 21.72 -95.58 -25.24
C ALA A 8 20.99 -94.35 -25.78
N ALA A 9 19.80 -94.07 -25.24
CA ALA A 9 19.13 -92.80 -25.37
C ALA A 9 19.89 -91.74 -24.57
N SER A 10 20.33 -90.66 -25.23
CA SER A 10 21.00 -89.53 -24.59
C SER A 10 19.98 -88.67 -23.85
N THR A 11 19.92 -88.82 -22.53
CA THR A 11 19.19 -87.93 -21.63
C THR A 11 19.88 -86.56 -21.61
N PRO A 12 19.18 -85.42 -21.86
CA PRO A 12 19.79 -84.11 -21.74
C PRO A 12 20.14 -83.82 -20.28
N SER A 13 21.36 -83.35 -20.04
CA SER A 13 21.94 -83.15 -18.71
C SER A 13 21.18 -82.07 -17.89
N PRO A 14 20.95 -82.29 -16.58
CA PRO A 14 20.19 -81.38 -15.71
C PRO A 14 20.85 -80.00 -15.49
N LEU A 15 22.08 -79.82 -15.97
CA LEU A 15 22.83 -78.57 -15.87
C LEU A 15 22.37 -77.48 -16.84
N LEU A 16 21.71 -77.84 -17.95
CA LEU A 16 21.19 -76.87 -18.92
C LEU A 16 19.90 -76.20 -18.44
N LEU A 17 19.01 -76.92 -17.74
CA LEU A 17 17.80 -76.32 -17.15
C LEU A 17 18.12 -75.37 -15.99
N ARG A 18 19.16 -75.65 -15.20
CA ARG A 18 19.52 -74.79 -14.05
C ARG A 18 20.04 -73.42 -14.48
N ARG A 19 20.60 -73.29 -15.69
CA ARG A 19 21.18 -72.04 -16.20
C ARG A 19 20.14 -71.04 -16.73
N LEU A 20 18.93 -71.51 -17.07
CA LEU A 20 17.82 -70.65 -17.47
C LEU A 20 17.05 -70.07 -16.27
N SER A 21 17.14 -70.69 -15.09
CA SER A 21 16.47 -70.22 -13.87
C SER A 21 17.25 -69.15 -13.10
N ALA A 22 18.48 -68.82 -13.53
CA ALA A 22 19.38 -67.89 -12.85
C ALA A 22 19.67 -66.62 -13.68
N GLN A 23 18.82 -66.27 -14.65
CA GLN A 23 18.91 -64.95 -15.27
C GLN A 23 18.28 -63.91 -14.33
N PRO A 24 19.02 -62.89 -13.86
CA PRO A 24 18.41 -61.80 -13.10
C PRO A 24 17.39 -61.11 -14.01
N GLN A 25 16.13 -61.02 -13.57
CA GLN A 25 15.13 -60.20 -14.24
C GLN A 25 15.69 -58.78 -14.46
N PRO A 26 15.65 -58.23 -15.69
CA PRO A 26 15.98 -56.82 -15.90
C PRO A 26 15.05 -55.99 -15.00
N LYS A 27 15.61 -55.26 -14.03
CA LYS A 27 14.82 -54.30 -13.26
C LYS A 27 14.20 -53.32 -14.27
N ALA A 28 12.89 -53.24 -14.29
CA ALA A 28 12.18 -52.23 -15.08
C ALA A 28 12.77 -50.84 -14.78
N PRO A 29 12.95 -49.97 -15.79
CA PRO A 29 13.35 -48.59 -15.55
C PRO A 29 12.37 -47.95 -14.55
N VAL A 30 12.88 -47.38 -13.47
CA VAL A 30 12.05 -46.62 -12.52
C VAL A 30 11.48 -45.43 -13.30
N PRO A 31 10.16 -45.19 -13.27
CA PRO A 31 9.58 -44.03 -13.93
C PRO A 31 10.18 -42.74 -13.34
N PRO A 32 10.43 -41.71 -14.17
CA PRO A 32 10.94 -40.43 -13.66
C PRO A 32 9.98 -39.87 -12.61
N PRO A 33 10.50 -39.21 -11.56
CA PRO A 33 9.64 -38.58 -10.56
C PRO A 33 8.70 -37.58 -11.25
N PRO A 34 7.45 -37.43 -10.73
CA PRO A 34 6.53 -36.44 -11.26
C PRO A 34 7.15 -35.04 -11.18
N PRO A 35 6.87 -34.16 -12.15
CA PRO A 35 7.37 -32.79 -12.11
C PRO A 35 6.88 -32.09 -10.82
N PRO A 36 7.70 -31.21 -10.22
CA PRO A 36 7.26 -30.44 -9.06
C PRO A 36 6.02 -29.60 -9.43
N PRO A 37 5.11 -29.36 -8.48
CA PRO A 37 3.98 -28.46 -8.72
C PRO A 37 4.49 -27.06 -9.10
N PRO A 38 3.77 -26.33 -9.95
CA PRO A 38 4.14 -24.96 -10.30
C PRO A 38 4.25 -24.10 -9.03
N SER A 39 5.33 -23.31 -8.91
CA SER A 39 5.58 -22.50 -7.72
C SER A 39 4.90 -21.14 -7.82
N ASP A 40 3.93 -20.88 -6.93
CA ASP A 40 3.22 -19.60 -6.83
C ASP A 40 4.03 -18.50 -6.11
N GLU A 41 5.27 -18.78 -5.72
CA GLU A 41 6.14 -17.88 -4.94
C GLU A 41 6.34 -16.53 -5.63
N GLY A 42 6.47 -16.53 -6.96
CA GLY A 42 6.58 -15.31 -7.77
C GLY A 42 5.31 -14.46 -7.70
N ALA A 43 4.14 -15.07 -7.84
CA ALA A 43 2.85 -14.38 -7.76
C ALA A 43 2.62 -13.81 -6.36
N ALA A 44 2.95 -14.55 -5.31
CA ALA A 44 2.86 -14.08 -3.93
C ALA A 44 3.84 -12.93 -3.63
N ALA A 45 5.05 -12.94 -4.20
CA ALA A 45 5.99 -11.84 -4.08
C ALA A 45 5.49 -10.58 -4.81
N TRP A 46 4.91 -10.73 -6.01
CA TRP A 46 4.31 -9.62 -6.74
C TRP A 46 3.07 -9.05 -6.05
N ALA A 47 2.21 -9.90 -5.49
CA ALA A 47 1.06 -9.48 -4.71
C ALA A 47 1.48 -8.65 -3.48
N ARG A 48 2.49 -9.12 -2.73
CA ARG A 48 3.05 -8.34 -1.60
C ARG A 48 3.60 -6.99 -2.03
N ARG A 49 4.31 -6.93 -3.17
CA ARG A 49 4.81 -5.66 -3.74
C ARG A 49 3.66 -4.74 -4.15
N ALA A 50 2.64 -5.26 -4.82
CA ALA A 50 1.47 -4.49 -5.23
C ALA A 50 0.74 -3.91 -4.01
N VAL A 51 0.56 -4.71 -2.95
CA VAL A 51 -0.04 -4.24 -1.69
C VAL A 51 0.81 -3.15 -1.04
N ALA A 52 2.13 -3.35 -0.95
CA ALA A 52 3.04 -2.34 -0.37
C ALA A 52 3.02 -1.03 -1.16
N LEU A 53 3.08 -1.09 -2.49
CA LEU A 53 3.01 0.09 -3.35
C LEU A 53 1.65 0.78 -3.27
N SER A 54 0.56 0.01 -3.16
CA SER A 54 -0.79 0.56 -2.98
C SER A 54 -0.92 1.30 -1.66
N LEU A 55 -0.39 0.72 -0.56
CA LEU A 55 -0.40 1.35 0.76
C LEU A 55 0.42 2.63 0.78
N LEU A 56 1.61 2.62 0.17
CA LEU A 56 2.46 3.81 0.02
C LEU A 56 1.76 4.88 -0.82
N GLY A 57 1.16 4.48 -1.94
CA GLY A 57 0.42 5.39 -2.83
C GLY A 57 -0.78 6.03 -2.14
N LEU A 58 -1.59 5.23 -1.42
CA LEU A 58 -2.73 5.74 -0.66
C LEU A 58 -2.28 6.71 0.44
N THR A 59 -1.24 6.35 1.19
CA THR A 59 -0.69 7.22 2.24
C THR A 59 -0.16 8.53 1.67
N GLY A 60 0.57 8.48 0.55
CA GLY A 60 1.08 9.65 -0.16
C GLY A 60 -0.04 10.54 -0.68
N ALA A 61 -1.11 9.96 -1.24
CA ALA A 61 -2.26 10.70 -1.74
C ALA A 61 -2.99 11.45 -0.61
N VAL A 62 -3.21 10.79 0.54
CA VAL A 62 -3.82 11.42 1.72
C VAL A 62 -2.93 12.55 2.24
N ALA A 63 -1.62 12.32 2.37
CA ALA A 63 -0.68 13.35 2.80
C ALA A 63 -0.68 14.57 1.85
N ALA A 64 -0.72 14.36 0.54
CA ALA A 64 -0.79 15.43 -0.45
C ALA A 64 -2.09 16.24 -0.34
N SER A 65 -3.23 15.60 -0.08
CA SER A 65 -4.50 16.31 0.15
C SER A 65 -4.45 17.17 1.42
N ALA A 66 -3.90 16.64 2.51
CA ALA A 66 -3.75 17.38 3.77
C ALA A 66 -2.82 18.59 3.59
N PHE A 67 -1.75 18.45 2.80
CA PHE A 67 -0.85 19.56 2.48
C PHE A 67 -1.53 20.65 1.66
N SER A 68 -2.35 20.27 0.67
CA SER A 68 -3.18 21.23 -0.08
C SER A 68 -4.10 22.00 0.86
N ASP A 69 -4.83 21.32 1.74
CA ASP A 69 -5.75 21.98 2.67
C ASP A 69 -5.02 22.87 3.68
N LEU A 70 -3.86 22.44 4.18
CA LEU A 70 -3.00 23.24 5.04
C LEU A 70 -2.50 24.50 4.32
N SER A 71 -2.09 24.39 3.05
CA SER A 71 -1.63 25.54 2.28
C SER A 71 -2.73 26.60 2.10
N VAL A 72 -3.97 26.16 1.86
CA VAL A 72 -5.14 27.04 1.77
C VAL A 72 -5.38 27.71 3.13
N PHE A 73 -5.36 26.95 4.23
CA PHE A 73 -5.51 27.50 5.58
C PHE A 73 -4.44 28.55 5.89
N LEU A 74 -3.16 28.24 5.64
CA LEU A 74 -2.05 29.15 5.92
C LEU A 74 -2.15 30.44 5.09
N SER A 75 -2.49 30.33 3.81
CA SER A 75 -2.67 31.48 2.90
C SER A 75 -3.87 32.35 3.30
N CYS A 76 -5.01 31.73 3.62
CA CYS A 76 -6.22 32.42 4.06
C CYS A 76 -6.00 33.12 5.42
N SER A 77 -5.40 32.42 6.39
CA SER A 77 -5.28 32.92 7.75
C SER A 77 -4.18 33.97 7.93
N SER A 78 -3.09 33.95 7.16
CA SER A 78 -2.03 34.96 7.27
C SER A 78 -2.56 36.37 6.99
N GLN A 79 -3.31 36.53 5.89
CA GLN A 79 -3.93 37.80 5.53
C GLN A 79 -5.02 38.21 6.55
N ALA A 80 -5.78 37.23 7.07
CA ALA A 80 -6.80 37.50 8.08
C ALA A 80 -6.18 37.98 9.41
N MET A 81 -5.06 37.36 9.82
CA MET A 81 -4.28 37.78 10.98
C MET A 81 -3.71 39.18 10.80
N GLU A 82 -3.17 39.51 9.63
CA GLU A 82 -2.66 40.85 9.35
C GLU A 82 -3.75 41.93 9.53
N LYS A 83 -4.99 41.63 9.08
CA LYS A 83 -6.14 42.52 9.28
C LYS A 83 -6.60 42.56 10.73
N ALA A 84 -6.57 41.43 11.44
CA ALA A 84 -6.95 41.33 12.84
C ALA A 84 -5.99 42.12 13.75
N THR A 85 -4.68 42.01 13.55
CA THR A 85 -3.67 42.76 14.32
C THR A 85 -3.78 44.26 14.09
N LYS A 86 -4.14 44.69 12.87
CA LYS A 86 -4.33 46.13 12.56
C LYS A 86 -5.68 46.69 13.03
N ASN A 87 -6.61 45.83 13.47
CA ASN A 87 -7.93 46.28 13.91
C ASN A 87 -7.93 46.53 15.42
N GLN A 88 -8.08 47.78 15.81
CA GLN A 88 -8.03 48.19 17.21
C GLN A 88 -9.12 47.54 18.07
N GLN A 89 -10.31 47.24 17.53
CA GLN A 89 -11.33 46.51 18.28
C GLN A 89 -10.91 45.08 18.61
N VAL A 90 -10.22 44.40 17.68
CA VAL A 90 -9.75 43.03 17.88
C VAL A 90 -8.54 43.02 18.82
N ALA A 91 -7.57 43.91 18.59
CA ALA A 91 -6.39 44.07 19.44
C ALA A 91 -6.78 44.41 20.89
N SER A 92 -7.77 45.29 21.09
CA SER A 92 -8.26 45.65 22.42
C SER A 92 -9.14 44.59 23.10
N ALA A 93 -9.63 43.59 22.36
CA ALA A 93 -10.46 42.51 22.92
C ALA A 93 -9.66 41.23 23.25
N ILE A 94 -8.66 40.91 22.44
CA ILE A 94 -7.85 39.68 22.56
C ILE A 94 -6.48 39.97 23.19
N GLY A 95 -5.97 41.21 23.06
CA GLY A 95 -4.62 41.62 23.46
C GLY A 95 -3.56 41.27 22.41
N GLU A 96 -2.43 41.99 22.45
CA GLU A 96 -1.27 41.74 21.58
C GLU A 96 -0.16 40.99 22.34
N PRO A 97 0.53 40.02 21.70
CA PRO A 97 0.40 39.59 20.31
C PRO A 97 -0.78 38.63 20.10
N ILE A 98 -1.51 38.82 18.99
CA ILE A 98 -2.56 37.89 18.56
C ILE A 98 -1.89 36.72 17.86
N THR A 99 -2.13 35.51 18.36
CA THR A 99 -1.57 34.26 17.82
C THR A 99 -2.67 33.41 17.17
N ARG A 100 -2.31 32.69 16.11
CA ARG A 100 -3.22 31.78 15.40
C ARG A 100 -3.22 30.42 16.08
N GLY A 101 -4.41 29.90 16.38
CA GLY A 101 -4.58 28.57 16.94
C GLY A 101 -4.46 27.43 15.90
N PRO A 102 -4.67 26.19 16.34
CA PRO A 102 -4.44 25.00 15.51
C PRO A 102 -5.38 24.92 14.30
N TRP A 103 -4.83 24.48 13.16
CA TRP A 103 -5.55 24.37 11.89
C TRP A 103 -6.69 23.34 11.92
N TYR A 104 -6.55 22.26 12.71
CA TYR A 104 -7.57 21.23 12.82
C TYR A 104 -8.84 21.70 13.53
N SER A 105 -8.78 22.83 14.26
CA SER A 105 -9.93 23.48 14.90
C SER A 105 -10.56 24.56 14.01
N ALA A 106 -10.03 24.76 12.80
CA ALA A 106 -10.59 25.71 11.84
C ALA A 106 -11.73 25.08 11.05
N SER A 107 -12.73 25.90 10.71
CA SER A 107 -13.81 25.51 9.79
C SER A 107 -13.74 26.33 8.51
N ILE A 108 -13.92 25.64 7.39
CA ILE A 108 -13.87 26.23 6.04
C ILE A 108 -15.19 25.89 5.36
N ALA A 109 -16.04 26.90 5.14
CA ALA A 109 -17.29 26.78 4.40
C ALA A 109 -17.11 27.36 3.00
N VAL A 110 -17.30 26.54 1.97
CA VAL A 110 -17.21 26.98 0.57
C VAL A 110 -18.61 27.23 0.02
N ASN A 111 -18.86 28.43 -0.52
CA ASN A 111 -20.16 28.77 -1.11
C ASN A 111 -20.26 28.39 -2.60
N ARG A 112 -21.49 28.36 -3.12
CA ARG A 112 -21.91 27.86 -4.43
C ARG A 112 -21.09 28.49 -5.57
N ALA A 113 -20.56 27.61 -6.43
CA ALA A 113 -19.56 27.85 -7.47
C ALA A 113 -18.08 27.94 -7.02
N ARG A 114 -17.73 27.49 -5.79
CA ARG A 114 -16.34 27.38 -5.29
C ARG A 114 -15.54 28.69 -5.32
N ARG A 115 -16.23 29.82 -5.44
CA ARG A 115 -15.60 31.14 -5.59
C ARG A 115 -15.40 31.83 -4.25
N SER A 116 -16.28 31.65 -3.27
CA SER A 116 -16.11 32.22 -1.94
C SER A 116 -15.95 31.15 -0.87
N VAL A 117 -15.10 31.46 0.09
CA VAL A 117 -14.70 30.64 1.20
C VAL A 117 -14.88 31.47 2.46
N SER A 118 -15.73 31.01 3.38
CA SER A 118 -15.84 31.55 4.72
C SER A 118 -14.98 30.68 5.63
N CYS A 119 -13.98 31.28 6.25
CA CYS A 119 -13.06 30.59 7.15
C CYS A 119 -13.28 31.10 8.57
N THR A 120 -13.27 30.18 9.53
CA THR A 120 -13.27 30.49 10.97
C THR A 120 -12.11 29.76 11.60
N PHE A 121 -11.26 30.45 12.35
CA PHE A 121 -10.19 29.79 13.10
C PHE A 121 -9.98 30.43 14.48
N PRO A 122 -9.48 29.66 15.46
CA PRO A 122 -9.20 30.17 16.79
C PRO A 122 -8.01 31.13 16.79
N VAL A 123 -8.12 32.20 17.57
CA VAL A 123 -7.07 33.16 17.87
C VAL A 123 -6.90 33.27 19.38
N SER A 124 -5.68 33.48 19.83
CA SER A 124 -5.33 33.55 21.25
C SER A 124 -4.45 34.77 21.52
N GLY A 125 -4.69 35.44 22.63
CA GLY A 125 -3.85 36.54 23.11
C GLY A 125 -3.89 36.67 24.63
N PRO A 126 -3.17 37.65 25.20
CA PRO A 126 -3.06 37.82 26.65
C PRO A 126 -4.39 38.05 27.38
N GLN A 127 -5.41 38.57 26.68
CA GLN A 127 -6.72 38.85 27.28
C GLN A 127 -7.72 37.71 27.09
N GLY A 128 -7.36 36.68 26.32
CA GLY A 128 -8.16 35.48 26.14
C GLY A 128 -8.15 34.93 24.72
N ASP A 129 -9.01 33.94 24.50
CA ASP A 129 -9.20 33.26 23.22
C ASP A 129 -10.45 33.78 22.50
N GLY A 130 -10.42 33.72 21.17
CA GLY A 130 -11.54 34.10 20.31
C GLY A 130 -11.59 33.32 19.01
N LEU A 131 -12.66 33.52 18.25
CA LEU A 131 -12.83 32.95 16.91
C LEU A 131 -12.81 34.07 15.87
N LEU A 132 -11.82 34.05 14.99
CA LEU A 132 -11.76 34.98 13.87
C LEU A 132 -12.53 34.41 12.69
N LYS A 133 -13.58 35.11 12.26
CA LYS A 133 -14.39 34.78 11.08
C LYS A 133 -14.09 35.75 9.94
N PHE A 134 -13.86 35.23 8.75
CA PHE A 134 -13.63 36.05 7.56
C PHE A 134 -14.11 35.36 6.29
N LYS A 135 -14.32 36.15 5.24
CA LYS A 135 -14.64 35.70 3.90
C LYS A 135 -13.47 35.98 2.96
N ALA A 136 -13.18 35.01 2.11
CA ALA A 136 -12.16 35.08 1.09
C ALA A 136 -12.72 34.54 -0.24
N VAL A 137 -12.07 34.89 -1.34
CA VAL A 137 -12.32 34.33 -2.66
C VAL A 137 -11.12 33.48 -3.05
N ARG A 138 -11.38 32.29 -3.60
CA ARG A 138 -10.32 31.37 -4.07
C ARG A 138 -9.99 31.70 -5.52
N LEU A 139 -8.76 32.14 -5.77
CA LEU A 139 -8.22 32.45 -7.10
C LEU A 139 -6.99 31.58 -7.34
N GLY A 140 -7.09 30.59 -8.24
CA GLY A 140 -5.94 29.77 -8.64
C GLY A 140 -5.24 29.01 -7.51
N GLY A 141 -5.97 28.57 -6.48
CA GLY A 141 -5.41 27.90 -5.30
C GLY A 141 -5.02 28.84 -4.16
N VAL A 142 -4.96 30.16 -4.41
CA VAL A 142 -4.65 31.18 -3.41
C VAL A 142 -5.94 31.77 -2.83
N CYS A 143 -5.97 31.95 -1.51
CA CYS A 143 -7.03 32.71 -0.85
C CYS A 143 -6.74 34.21 -0.95
N ARG A 144 -7.73 35.00 -1.33
CA ARG A 144 -7.68 36.46 -1.21
C ARG A 144 -8.86 36.94 -0.37
N LEU A 145 -8.61 37.65 0.74
CA LEU A 145 -9.71 38.23 1.50
C LEU A 145 -10.49 39.23 0.63
N THR A 146 -11.81 39.10 0.68
CA THR A 146 -12.72 40.13 0.18
C THR A 146 -12.98 41.07 1.34
N THR A 147 -12.58 42.34 1.18
CA THR A 147 -12.79 43.43 2.13
C THR A 147 -14.25 43.74 2.31
#